data_AF-A0A2D4MM73-F1
#
_entry.id   AF-A0A2D4MM73-F1
#
_cell.length_a   1.000
_cell.length_b   1.000
_cell.length_c   1.000
_cell.angle_alpha   90.00
_cell.angle_beta   90.00
_cell.angle_gamma   90.00
#
_symmetry.space_group_name_H-M   'P 1'
#
loop_
_entity.id
_entity.type
_entity.pdbx_description
1 polymer ?
#
loop_
_entity_poly.entity_id
_entity_poly.type
_entity_poly.pdbx_seq_one_letter_code
_entity_poly.pdbx_strand_id
1 'polypeptide(L)'
;QVRQQDVDYLAQDLTNLYRHKSFERFHPLGEEIDIIFDLKNTYTDILLWKKDIHNSRLAQMTLNALLHELESPCIIEGEAGKGKTTLLKKIALLWANEDHPSLMRFKLVFFISLSGVGARLYETICQQLLRKNYRICKEDFMEILELLEEKVLFLLDGYDEFKSQSCPEIEALIKESHRFKNTVIVTTRTESIRSLRLFGSLIAETGDL
;
A
#
# COMPACT_ATOMS: atom_id res chain seq x y z
N GLN A 1 24.66 11.44 1.61
CA GLN A 1 25.10 10.37 0.70
C GLN A 1 24.58 9.07 1.26
N VAL A 2 23.38 8.73 0.80
CA VAL A 2 22.72 7.48 1.11
C VAL A 2 23.61 6.31 0.69
N ARG A 3 23.85 5.38 1.62
CA ARG A 3 24.63 4.17 1.36
C ARG A 3 23.70 3.07 0.87
N GLN A 4 24.11 2.31 -0.15
CA GLN A 4 23.36 1.12 -0.60
C GLN A 4 23.03 0.17 0.57
N GLN A 5 23.93 0.08 1.56
CA GLN A 5 23.74 -0.68 2.79
C GLN A 5 22.53 -0.22 3.64
N ASP A 6 22.16 1.06 3.59
CA ASP A 6 20.99 1.60 4.30
C ASP A 6 19.69 1.20 3.59
N VAL A 7 19.69 1.19 2.25
CA VAL A 7 18.58 0.67 1.45
C VAL A 7 18.38 -0.83 1.67
N ASP A 8 19.46 -1.61 1.59
CA ASP A 8 19.40 -3.07 1.78
C ASP A 8 18.92 -3.44 3.18
N TYR A 9 19.39 -2.69 4.19
CA TYR A 9 18.96 -2.89 5.58
C TYR A 9 17.46 -2.57 5.76
N LEU A 10 16.98 -1.48 5.17
CA LEU A 10 15.55 -1.12 5.23
C LEU A 10 14.69 -2.16 4.50
N ALA A 11 15.12 -2.64 3.32
CA ALA A 11 14.44 -3.71 2.61
C ALA A 11 14.40 -5.00 3.47
N GLN A 12 15.48 -5.33 4.16
CA GLN A 12 15.55 -6.50 5.03
C GLN A 12 14.58 -6.39 6.23
N ASP A 13 14.49 -5.22 6.86
CA ASP A 13 13.55 -5.01 7.98
C ASP A 13 12.09 -5.10 7.52
N LEU A 14 11.74 -4.52 6.36
CA LEU A 14 10.40 -4.60 5.78
C LEU A 14 10.02 -6.03 5.37
N THR A 15 10.93 -6.75 4.70
CA THR A 15 10.67 -8.16 4.33
C THR A 15 10.50 -9.05 5.56
N ASN A 16 11.30 -8.85 6.61
CA ASN A 16 11.15 -9.55 7.89
C ASN A 16 9.80 -9.25 8.55
N LEU A 17 9.36 -7.99 8.53
CA LEU A 17 8.05 -7.59 9.05
C LEU A 17 6.92 -8.35 8.34
N TYR A 18 6.89 -8.35 7.00
CA TYR A 18 5.78 -8.94 6.24
C TYR A 18 5.78 -10.47 6.26
N ARG A 19 6.95 -11.09 6.45
CA ARG A 19 7.07 -12.55 6.69
C ARG A 19 6.74 -12.96 8.13
N HIS A 20 6.64 -12.00 9.06
CA HIS A 20 6.36 -12.31 10.45
C HIS A 20 4.91 -12.78 10.65
N LYS A 21 4.68 -13.72 11.58
CA LYS A 21 3.36 -14.32 11.81
C LYS A 21 2.29 -13.31 12.23
N SER A 22 2.67 -12.21 12.90
CA SER A 22 1.73 -11.15 13.27
C SER A 22 1.24 -10.31 12.07
N PHE A 23 1.96 -10.33 10.95
CA PHE A 23 1.50 -9.71 9.71
C PHE A 23 0.73 -10.72 8.84
N GLU A 24 1.25 -11.94 8.73
CA GLU A 24 0.63 -13.05 7.97
C GLU A 24 -0.75 -13.43 8.54
N ARG A 25 -0.88 -13.44 9.87
CA ARG A 25 -2.10 -13.81 10.59
C ARG A 25 -2.66 -12.61 11.35
N PHE A 26 -3.90 -12.24 11.06
CA PHE A 26 -4.53 -11.07 11.69
C PHE A 26 -6.02 -11.29 11.93
N HIS A 27 -6.60 -10.49 12.81
CA HIS A 27 -8.03 -10.51 13.12
C HIS A 27 -8.77 -9.50 12.22
N PRO A 28 -9.46 -9.93 11.15
CA PRO A 28 -10.11 -9.00 10.21
C PRO A 28 -11.27 -8.23 10.86
N LEU A 29 -11.84 -8.74 11.95
CA LEU A 29 -12.95 -8.14 12.67
C LEU A 29 -12.52 -7.57 14.05
N GLY A 30 -11.22 -7.39 14.26
CA GLY A 30 -10.65 -6.97 15.55
C GLY A 30 -10.37 -8.13 16.51
N GLU A 31 -9.51 -7.88 17.49
CA GLU A 31 -9.01 -8.90 18.43
C GLU A 31 -10.08 -9.49 19.35
N GLU A 32 -11.23 -8.82 19.47
CA GLU A 32 -12.37 -9.28 20.27
C GLU A 32 -13.12 -10.46 19.62
N ILE A 33 -12.96 -10.66 18.31
CA ILE A 33 -13.62 -11.74 17.56
C ILE A 33 -12.57 -12.80 17.20
N ASP A 34 -12.82 -14.05 17.63
CA ASP A 34 -11.94 -15.21 17.40
C ASP A 34 -12.05 -15.75 15.96
N ILE A 35 -11.75 -14.88 15.01
CA ILE A 35 -11.57 -15.21 13.59
C ILE A 35 -10.18 -14.74 13.22
N ILE A 36 -9.31 -15.68 12.88
CA ILE A 36 -7.95 -15.41 12.42
C ILE A 36 -7.90 -15.66 10.92
N PHE A 37 -7.58 -14.62 10.16
CA PHE A 37 -7.30 -14.74 8.74
C PHE A 37 -5.81 -14.99 8.53
N ASP A 38 -5.46 -15.85 7.56
CA ASP A 38 -4.09 -16.20 7.21
C ASP A 38 -3.85 -15.90 5.73
N LEU A 39 -2.97 -14.94 5.44
CA LEU A 39 -2.68 -14.49 4.07
C LEU A 39 -2.08 -15.57 3.16
N LYS A 40 -1.53 -16.64 3.73
CA LYS A 40 -0.94 -17.76 3.00
C LYS A 40 -1.97 -18.85 2.74
N ASN A 41 -2.77 -19.20 3.75
CA ASN A 41 -3.60 -20.40 3.74
C ASN A 41 -5.08 -20.12 3.44
N THR A 42 -5.60 -18.94 3.78
CA THR A 42 -7.04 -18.60 3.62
C THR A 42 -7.29 -17.53 2.58
N TYR A 43 -6.24 -16.95 1.99
CA TYR A 43 -6.38 -15.95 0.94
C TYR A 43 -6.92 -16.58 -0.35
N THR A 44 -8.06 -16.06 -0.81
CA THR A 44 -8.61 -16.32 -2.13
C THR A 44 -8.47 -15.08 -2.99
N ASP A 45 -8.15 -15.27 -4.27
CA ASP A 45 -8.04 -14.16 -5.21
C ASP A 45 -9.34 -13.37 -5.26
N ILE A 46 -9.22 -12.06 -5.06
CA ILE A 46 -10.35 -11.14 -5.15
C ILE A 46 -10.66 -10.83 -6.61
N LEU A 47 -11.94 -10.85 -6.97
CA LEU A 47 -12.39 -10.33 -8.26
C LEU A 47 -12.26 -8.81 -8.27
N LEU A 48 -11.55 -8.27 -9.26
CA LEU A 48 -11.44 -6.82 -9.45
C LEU A 48 -12.13 -6.41 -10.75
N TRP A 49 -12.65 -5.20 -10.78
CA TRP A 49 -13.17 -4.55 -11.97
C TRP A 49 -12.35 -3.30 -12.28
N LYS A 50 -11.69 -3.26 -13.44
CA LYS A 50 -11.08 -2.04 -13.96
C LYS A 50 -12.18 -1.02 -14.25
N LYS A 51 -11.98 0.23 -13.84
CA LYS A 51 -12.92 1.32 -14.07
C LYS A 51 -12.27 2.51 -14.75
N ASP A 52 -13.07 3.23 -15.52
CA ASP A 52 -12.71 4.56 -16.01
C ASP A 52 -12.95 5.64 -14.94
N ILE A 53 -12.60 6.88 -15.27
CA ILE A 53 -12.85 8.05 -14.43
C ILE A 53 -14.35 8.41 -14.29
N HIS A 54 -15.21 7.88 -15.17
CA HIS A 54 -16.67 8.10 -15.18
C HIS A 54 -17.48 7.08 -14.39
N ASN A 55 -16.80 6.15 -13.72
CA ASN A 55 -17.36 5.12 -12.84
C ASN A 55 -17.91 3.90 -13.58
N SER A 56 -17.55 3.73 -14.84
CA SER A 56 -17.93 2.59 -15.66
C SER A 56 -16.95 1.44 -15.46
N ARG A 57 -17.46 0.23 -15.22
CA ARG A 57 -16.66 -0.99 -15.25
C ARG A 57 -16.30 -1.31 -16.70
N LEU A 58 -15.01 -1.45 -16.99
CA LEU A 58 -14.48 -1.70 -18.33
C LEU A 58 -14.19 -3.19 -18.55
N ALA A 59 -13.57 -3.84 -17.56
CA ALA A 59 -13.18 -5.24 -17.65
C ALA A 59 -13.00 -5.83 -16.25
N GLN A 60 -13.18 -7.15 -16.12
CA GLN A 60 -12.72 -7.89 -14.95
C GLN A 60 -11.19 -8.05 -15.02
N MET A 61 -10.54 -8.05 -13.87
CA MET A 61 -9.12 -8.31 -13.74
C MET A 61 -8.80 -9.08 -12.46
N THR A 62 -7.69 -9.82 -12.48
CA THR A 62 -7.14 -10.51 -11.31
C THR A 62 -6.10 -9.63 -10.62
N LEU A 63 -5.63 -10.03 -9.44
CA LEU A 63 -4.47 -9.39 -8.79
C LEU A 63 -3.23 -9.41 -9.69
N ASN A 64 -2.95 -10.52 -10.37
CA ASN A 64 -1.82 -10.62 -11.30
C ASN A 64 -1.92 -9.60 -12.44
N ALA A 65 -3.10 -9.45 -13.05
CA ALA A 65 -3.33 -8.47 -14.10
C ALA A 65 -3.20 -7.03 -13.56
N LEU A 66 -3.75 -6.74 -12.38
CA LEU A 66 -3.60 -5.45 -11.70
C LEU A 66 -2.12 -5.08 -11.49
N LEU A 67 -1.31 -6.02 -10.99
CA LEU A 67 0.11 -5.80 -10.72
C LEU A 67 0.95 -5.67 -12.00
N HIS A 68 0.56 -6.36 -13.07
CA HIS A 68 1.21 -6.24 -14.39
C HIS A 68 0.89 -4.89 -15.06
N GLU A 69 -0.37 -4.44 -14.99
CA GLU A 69 -0.84 -3.16 -15.55
C GLU A 69 -0.67 -1.97 -14.59
N LEU A 70 0.05 -2.14 -13.47
CA LEU A 70 0.08 -1.15 -12.40
C LEU A 70 0.63 0.20 -12.86
N GLU A 71 -0.24 1.21 -12.85
CA GLU A 71 0.08 2.63 -13.06
C GLU A 71 -0.19 3.43 -11.77
N SER A 72 0.69 4.40 -11.47
CA SER A 72 0.62 5.23 -10.26
C SER A 72 -0.09 6.56 -10.53
N PRO A 73 -0.96 7.04 -9.63
CA PRO A 73 -1.54 6.34 -8.49
C PRO A 73 -2.56 5.29 -8.96
N CYS A 74 -2.51 4.10 -8.36
CA CYS A 74 -3.56 3.11 -8.48
C CYS A 74 -4.55 3.26 -7.33
N ILE A 75 -5.83 3.39 -7.64
CA ILE A 75 -6.92 3.50 -6.66
C ILE A 75 -7.70 2.19 -6.66
N ILE A 76 -7.83 1.60 -5.47
CA ILE A 76 -8.66 0.41 -5.25
C ILE A 76 -9.85 0.80 -4.38
N GLU A 77 -11.03 0.85 -4.97
CA GLU A 77 -12.28 1.14 -4.27
C GLU A 77 -13.10 -0.12 -3.96
N GLY A 78 -14.11 0.06 -3.12
CA GLY A 78 -15.12 -0.95 -2.82
C GLY A 78 -15.77 -0.71 -1.47
N GLU A 79 -16.86 -1.41 -1.20
CA GLU A 79 -17.58 -1.29 0.08
C GLU A 79 -16.75 -1.78 1.28
N ALA A 80 -17.21 -1.45 2.49
CA ALA A 80 -16.64 -2.00 3.71
C ALA A 80 -16.71 -3.54 3.71
N GLY A 81 -15.66 -4.20 4.20
CA GLY A 81 -15.60 -5.66 4.28
C GLY A 81 -15.23 -6.39 2.97
N LYS A 82 -15.10 -5.69 1.83
CA LYS A 82 -14.69 -6.31 0.53
C LYS A 82 -13.21 -6.70 0.44
N GLY A 83 -12.47 -6.78 1.55
CA GLY A 83 -11.10 -7.29 1.55
C GLY A 83 -10.00 -6.38 1.00
N LYS A 84 -10.23 -5.06 0.83
CA LYS A 84 -9.22 -4.09 0.34
C LYS A 84 -7.91 -4.10 1.17
N THR A 85 -8.00 -4.01 2.49
CA THR A 85 -6.86 -4.13 3.41
C THR A 85 -6.12 -5.45 3.21
N THR A 86 -6.87 -6.56 3.13
CA THR A 86 -6.32 -7.90 2.90
C THR A 86 -5.56 -7.99 1.58
N LEU A 87 -6.08 -7.35 0.52
CA LEU A 87 -5.42 -7.25 -0.78
C LEU A 87 -4.06 -6.54 -0.67
N LEU A 88 -3.99 -5.37 -0.02
CA LEU A 88 -2.72 -4.66 0.16
C LEU A 88 -1.73 -5.47 1.01
N LYS A 89 -2.18 -6.09 2.10
CA LYS A 89 -1.33 -6.98 2.91
C LYS A 89 -0.84 -8.17 2.09
N LYS A 90 -1.67 -8.74 1.21
CA LYS A 90 -1.26 -9.81 0.29
C LYS A 90 -0.16 -9.34 -0.66
N ILE A 91 -0.28 -8.14 -1.23
CA ILE A 91 0.76 -7.55 -2.10
C ILE A 91 2.09 -7.40 -1.33
N ALA A 92 2.05 -6.87 -0.10
CA ALA A 92 3.25 -6.74 0.74
C ALA A 92 3.90 -8.09 1.03
N LEU A 93 3.10 -9.13 1.33
CA LEU A 93 3.59 -10.49 1.56
C LEU A 93 4.19 -11.12 0.28
N LEU A 94 3.54 -10.95 -0.87
CA LEU A 94 4.05 -11.43 -2.16
C LEU A 94 5.39 -10.78 -2.52
N TRP A 95 5.53 -9.47 -2.31
CA TRP A 95 6.80 -8.78 -2.49
C TRP A 95 7.85 -9.34 -1.54
N ALA A 96 7.50 -9.49 -0.25
CA ALA A 96 8.43 -9.96 0.75
C ALA A 96 8.90 -11.38 0.47
N ASN A 97 8.06 -12.27 -0.06
CA ASN A 97 8.47 -13.64 -0.41
C ASN A 97 9.12 -13.78 -1.78
N GLU A 98 9.20 -12.69 -2.56
CA GLU A 98 9.65 -12.73 -3.95
C GLU A 98 8.74 -13.60 -4.86
N ASP A 99 7.47 -13.74 -4.48
CA ASP A 99 6.48 -14.64 -5.10
C ASP A 99 5.72 -14.00 -6.27
N HIS A 100 6.13 -12.82 -6.77
CA HIS A 100 5.48 -12.16 -7.90
C HIS A 100 6.45 -11.32 -8.75
N PRO A 101 6.64 -11.64 -10.05
CA PRO A 101 7.60 -10.95 -10.92
C PRO A 101 7.41 -9.43 -11.00
N SER A 102 6.16 -8.96 -11.13
CA SER A 102 5.87 -7.52 -11.22
C SER A 102 6.26 -6.73 -9.95
N LEU A 103 6.42 -7.40 -8.81
CA LEU A 103 6.83 -6.75 -7.56
C LEU A 103 8.36 -6.65 -7.44
N MET A 104 9.12 -7.39 -8.24
CA MET A 104 10.59 -7.42 -8.18
C MET A 104 11.25 -6.14 -8.70
N ARG A 105 10.47 -5.26 -9.34
CA ARG A 105 10.91 -3.91 -9.71
C ARG A 105 11.03 -2.98 -8.49
N PHE A 106 10.37 -3.30 -7.38
CA PHE A 106 10.38 -2.49 -6.16
C PHE A 106 11.50 -2.91 -5.22
N LYS A 107 12.33 -1.95 -4.85
CA LYS A 107 13.37 -2.10 -3.82
C LYS A 107 12.79 -1.98 -2.41
N LEU A 108 11.73 -1.19 -2.24
CA LEU A 108 11.06 -0.98 -0.96
C LEU A 108 9.55 -0.99 -1.17
N VAL A 109 8.83 -1.65 -0.25
CA VAL A 109 7.36 -1.62 -0.19
C VAL A 109 6.95 -1.22 1.22
N PHE A 110 6.14 -0.16 1.34
CA PHE A 110 5.63 0.34 2.61
C PHE A 110 4.11 0.19 2.68
N PHE A 111 3.62 -0.74 3.51
CA PHE A 111 2.22 -0.82 3.90
C PHE A 111 1.91 0.18 5.00
N ILE A 112 1.07 1.19 4.74
CA ILE A 112 0.72 2.23 5.72
C ILE A 112 -0.79 2.20 5.92
N SER A 113 -1.23 1.94 7.15
CA SER A 113 -2.61 2.20 7.55
C SER A 113 -2.79 3.71 7.67
N LEU A 114 -3.66 4.29 6.84
CA LEU A 114 -4.00 5.71 6.90
C LEU A 114 -4.90 6.03 8.09
N SER A 115 -5.60 5.02 8.60
CA SER A 115 -6.31 5.09 9.88
C SER A 115 -5.32 5.40 11.00
N GLY A 116 -5.56 6.50 11.72
CA GLY A 116 -4.73 6.92 12.85
C GLY A 116 -3.44 7.66 12.49
N VAL A 117 -3.21 8.02 11.22
CA VAL A 117 -2.05 8.87 10.85
C VAL A 117 -2.18 10.25 11.48
N GLY A 118 -1.24 10.58 12.37
CA GLY A 118 -1.18 11.84 13.10
C GLY A 118 0.19 12.52 13.07
N ALA A 119 1.13 12.01 12.28
CA ALA A 119 2.50 12.49 12.18
C ALA A 119 2.94 12.59 10.70
N ARG A 120 4.13 13.15 10.43
CA ARG A 120 4.66 13.19 9.06
C ARG A 120 5.05 11.78 8.58
N LEU A 121 5.36 11.66 7.28
CA LEU A 121 5.58 10.37 6.61
C LEU A 121 6.63 9.49 7.30
N TYR A 122 7.80 10.05 7.60
CA TYR A 122 8.90 9.31 8.22
C TYR A 122 8.53 8.77 9.60
N GLU A 123 7.93 9.60 10.44
CA GLU A 123 7.50 9.25 11.78
C GLU A 123 6.38 8.19 11.74
N THR A 124 5.45 8.31 10.79
CA THR A 124 4.39 7.31 10.54
C THR A 124 4.98 5.95 10.18
N ILE A 125 5.95 5.91 9.25
CA ILE A 125 6.63 4.67 8.85
C ILE A 125 7.39 4.06 10.02
N CYS A 126 8.10 4.88 10.80
CA CYS A 126 8.82 4.41 11.97
C CYS A 126 7.88 3.82 13.02
N GLN A 127 6.70 4.42 13.22
CA GLN A 127 5.70 3.96 14.18
C GLN A 127 4.99 2.68 13.75
N GLN A 128 4.64 2.56 12.46
CA GLN A 128 3.83 1.45 11.97
C GLN A 128 4.65 0.24 11.51
N LEU A 129 5.85 0.44 10.96
CA LEU A 129 6.59 -0.59 10.23
C LEU A 129 7.96 -0.91 10.79
N LEU A 130 8.58 0.06 11.45
CA LEU A 130 9.96 -0.09 11.93
C LEU A 130 9.97 -0.05 13.46
N ARG A 131 11.08 0.41 14.02
CA ARG A 131 11.26 0.57 15.47
C ARG A 131 11.34 2.06 15.80
N LYS A 132 10.89 2.41 17.01
CA LYS A 132 11.14 3.74 17.57
C LYS A 132 12.67 3.99 17.62
N ASN A 133 13.11 5.17 17.19
CA ASN A 133 14.53 5.55 17.03
C ASN A 133 15.26 4.68 15.99
N TYR A 134 14.74 4.66 14.76
CA TYR A 134 15.37 3.96 13.65
C TYR A 134 16.75 4.54 13.31
N ARG A 135 17.65 3.70 12.78
CA ARG A 135 19.05 4.06 12.55
C ARG A 135 19.25 5.09 11.43
N ILE A 136 18.34 5.08 10.44
CA ILE A 136 18.36 6.00 9.30
C ILE A 136 17.59 7.22 9.75
N CYS A 137 18.20 8.41 9.74
CA CYS A 137 17.50 9.63 10.13
C CYS A 137 16.50 10.05 9.03
N LYS A 138 15.67 11.05 9.35
CA LYS A 138 14.62 11.52 8.45
C LYS A 138 15.20 12.01 7.12
N GLU A 139 16.29 12.76 7.16
CA GLU A 139 16.92 13.37 5.99
C GLU A 139 17.43 12.28 5.04
N ASP A 140 18.18 11.30 5.55
CA ASP A 140 18.67 10.16 4.76
C ASP A 140 17.51 9.30 4.23
N PHE A 141 16.43 9.14 5.00
CA PHE A 141 15.24 8.42 4.56
C PHE A 141 14.56 9.12 3.38
N MET A 142 14.41 10.45 3.44
CA MET A 142 13.85 11.21 2.32
C MET A 142 14.78 11.16 1.08
N GLU A 143 16.10 11.25 1.27
CA GLU A 143 17.10 11.07 0.19
C GLU A 143 16.97 9.67 -0.45
N ILE A 144 16.71 8.61 0.33
CA ILE A 144 16.43 7.25 -0.18
C ILE A 144 15.19 7.24 -1.07
N LEU A 145 14.09 7.85 -0.62
CA LEU A 145 12.84 7.87 -1.40
C LEU A 145 13.00 8.61 -2.74
N GLU A 146 13.73 9.72 -2.72
CA GLU A 146 14.05 10.50 -3.92
C GLU A 146 14.97 9.74 -4.86
N LEU A 147 16.01 9.06 -4.35
CA LEU A 147 16.96 8.29 -5.15
C LEU A 147 16.32 7.07 -5.82
N LEU A 148 15.40 6.40 -5.12
CA LEU A 148 14.79 5.17 -5.61
C LEU A 148 13.61 5.41 -6.55
N GLU A 149 12.98 6.58 -6.51
CA GLU A 149 11.88 6.97 -7.41
C GLU A 149 10.81 5.85 -7.49
N GLU A 150 10.51 5.38 -8.70
CA GLU A 150 9.46 4.39 -8.99
C GLU A 150 9.75 3.02 -8.37
N LYS A 151 10.98 2.76 -7.91
CA LYS A 151 11.37 1.53 -7.20
C LYS A 151 10.88 1.50 -5.75
N VAL A 152 10.17 2.53 -5.28
CA VAL A 152 9.43 2.51 -4.02
C VAL A 152 7.94 2.36 -4.29
N LEU A 153 7.30 1.41 -3.60
CA LEU A 153 5.86 1.24 -3.61
C LEU A 153 5.26 1.58 -2.24
N PHE A 154 4.33 2.52 -2.21
CA PHE A 154 3.47 2.78 -1.06
C PHE A 154 2.13 2.07 -1.23
N LEU A 155 1.76 1.25 -0.26
CA LEU A 155 0.45 0.62 -0.13
C LEU A 155 -0.30 1.37 0.98
N LEU A 156 -1.14 2.32 0.59
CA LEU A 156 -1.84 3.23 1.50
C LEU A 156 -3.26 2.72 1.78
N ASP A 157 -3.51 2.23 2.99
CA ASP A 157 -4.76 1.58 3.34
C ASP A 157 -5.76 2.52 4.03
N GLY A 158 -6.94 2.70 3.45
CA GLY A 158 -8.07 3.39 4.09
C GLY A 158 -8.06 4.91 3.96
N TYR A 159 -8.00 5.45 2.74
CA TYR A 159 -8.03 6.90 2.52
C TYR A 159 -9.32 7.57 3.02
N ASP A 160 -10.44 6.85 3.07
CA ASP A 160 -11.68 7.31 3.68
C ASP A 160 -11.56 7.66 5.17
N GLU A 161 -10.55 7.12 5.85
CA GLU A 161 -10.27 7.36 7.27
C GLU A 161 -9.13 8.38 7.47
N PHE A 162 -8.55 8.87 6.37
CA PHE A 162 -7.39 9.75 6.38
C PHE A 162 -7.78 11.23 6.51
N LYS A 163 -7.09 11.93 7.42
CA LYS A 163 -7.19 13.39 7.55
C LYS A 163 -6.00 14.02 6.83
N SER A 164 -6.18 14.49 5.60
CA SER A 164 -5.05 14.97 4.77
C SER A 164 -4.18 16.06 5.43
N GLN A 165 -4.74 16.86 6.35
CA GLN A 165 -3.96 17.87 7.09
C GLN A 165 -2.97 17.26 8.10
N SER A 166 -3.15 16.01 8.52
CA SER A 166 -2.26 15.35 9.48
C SER A 166 -0.93 14.90 8.85
N CYS A 167 -0.92 14.59 7.56
CA CYS A 167 0.30 14.28 6.80
C CYS A 167 0.18 14.75 5.34
N PRO A 168 0.52 16.02 5.04
CA PRO A 168 0.50 16.54 3.68
C PRO A 168 1.37 15.77 2.69
N GLU A 169 2.45 15.12 3.16
CA GLU A 169 3.33 14.30 2.34
C GLU A 169 2.59 13.08 1.76
N ILE A 170 1.75 12.40 2.55
CA ILE A 170 0.95 11.27 2.07
C ILE A 170 -0.11 11.73 1.06
N GLU A 171 -0.76 12.87 1.32
CA GLU A 171 -1.69 13.45 0.36
C GLU A 171 -0.99 13.78 -0.98
N ALA A 172 0.22 14.33 -0.91
CA ALA A 172 1.01 14.68 -2.08
C ALA A 172 1.53 13.46 -2.85
N LEU A 173 1.88 12.36 -2.17
CA LEU A 173 2.19 11.08 -2.83
C LEU A 173 1.06 10.63 -3.76
N ILE A 174 -0.20 10.91 -3.39
CA ILE A 174 -1.38 10.51 -4.17
C ILE A 174 -1.72 11.57 -5.23
N LYS A 175 -1.88 12.83 -4.84
CA LYS A 175 -2.45 13.88 -5.71
C LYS A 175 -1.42 14.66 -6.52
N GLU A 176 -0.16 14.58 -6.10
CA GLU A 176 0.98 15.24 -6.75
C GLU A 176 2.01 14.21 -7.20
N SER A 177 1.57 13.00 -7.60
CA SER A 177 2.43 11.89 -8.04
C SER A 177 3.39 12.24 -9.17
N HIS A 178 3.05 13.22 -10.03
CA HIS A 178 3.98 13.74 -11.04
C HIS A 178 5.23 14.41 -10.43
N ARG A 179 5.14 14.90 -9.19
CA ARG A 179 6.27 15.42 -8.40
C ARG A 179 6.95 14.32 -7.60
N PHE A 180 6.16 13.40 -7.06
CA PHE A 180 6.62 12.25 -6.28
C PHE A 180 6.71 11.03 -7.17
N LYS A 181 7.89 10.77 -7.73
CA LYS A 181 8.13 9.64 -8.65
C LYS A 181 7.95 8.24 -8.03
N ASN A 182 7.45 8.12 -6.80
CA ASN A 182 7.21 6.84 -6.16
C ASN A 182 5.89 6.22 -6.66
N THR A 183 5.81 4.89 -6.64
CA THR A 183 4.59 4.16 -7.02
C THR A 183 3.64 4.11 -5.84
N VAL A 184 2.34 4.34 -6.07
CA VAL A 184 1.32 4.33 -5.01
C VAL A 184 0.14 3.44 -5.42
N ILE A 185 -0.27 2.57 -4.49
CA ILE A 185 -1.60 1.96 -4.47
C ILE A 185 -2.31 2.48 -3.24
N VAL A 186 -3.50 3.05 -3.41
CA VAL A 186 -4.33 3.57 -2.32
C VAL A 186 -5.69 2.88 -2.32
N THR A 187 -6.15 2.45 -1.14
CA THR A 187 -7.51 1.94 -0.97
C THR A 187 -8.43 3.01 -0.40
N THR A 188 -9.70 2.95 -0.77
CA THR A 188 -10.74 3.82 -0.22
C THR A 188 -12.09 3.13 -0.31
N ARG A 189 -13.08 3.58 0.47
CA ARG A 189 -14.47 3.14 0.26
C ARG A 189 -15.08 3.81 -0.98
N THR A 190 -15.99 3.10 -1.64
CA THR A 190 -16.65 3.60 -2.87
C THR A 190 -17.37 4.93 -2.64
N GLU A 191 -17.98 5.14 -1.49
CA GLU A 191 -18.62 6.41 -1.12
C GLU A 191 -17.62 7.58 -1.00
N SER A 192 -16.34 7.30 -0.78
CA SER A 192 -15.28 8.28 -0.52
C SER A 192 -14.33 8.49 -1.70
N ILE A 193 -14.39 7.68 -2.77
CA ILE A 193 -13.47 7.76 -3.92
C ILE A 193 -13.50 9.12 -4.64
N ARG A 194 -14.58 9.90 -4.51
CA ARG A 194 -14.77 11.15 -5.27
C ARG A 194 -13.57 12.11 -5.18
N SER A 195 -12.89 12.15 -4.03
CA SER A 195 -11.72 13.00 -3.79
C SER A 195 -10.42 12.50 -4.44
N LEU A 196 -10.38 11.23 -4.89
CA LEU A 196 -9.24 10.58 -5.50
C LEU A 196 -9.42 10.31 -7.00
N ARG A 197 -10.66 10.11 -7.46
CA ARG A 197 -10.99 9.57 -8.79
C ARG A 197 -10.29 10.25 -9.97
N LEU A 198 -10.11 11.57 -9.92
CA LEU A 198 -9.45 12.33 -11.00
C LEU A 198 -7.92 12.21 -11.00
N PHE A 199 -7.35 11.66 -9.93
CA PHE A 199 -5.90 11.47 -9.78
C PHE A 199 -5.46 10.04 -10.10
N GLY A 200 -6.39 9.09 -10.25
CA GLY A 200 -6.05 7.69 -10.49
C GLY A 200 -5.66 7.43 -11.95
N SER A 201 -4.44 6.95 -12.16
CA SER A 201 -3.99 6.44 -13.47
C SER A 201 -4.58 5.05 -13.73
N LEU A 202 -4.72 4.24 -12.67
CA LEU A 202 -5.44 2.97 -12.69
C LEU A 202 -6.50 2.95 -11.59
N ILE A 203 -7.75 2.66 -11.93
CA ILE A 203 -8.84 2.52 -10.96
C ILE A 203 -9.39 1.11 -11.03
N ALA A 204 -9.42 0.42 -9.90
CA ALA A 204 -10.02 -0.89 -9.73
C ALA A 204 -11.07 -0.85 -8.62
N GLU A 205 -12.14 -1.61 -8.79
CA GLU A 205 -13.16 -1.85 -7.76
C GLU A 205 -13.11 -3.32 -7.34
N THR A 206 -13.11 -3.55 -6.04
CA THR A 206 -13.31 -4.89 -5.46
C THR A 206 -14.73 -5.36 -5.72
N GLY A 207 -14.86 -6.48 -6.44
CA GLY A 207 -16.13 -7.12 -6.75
C GLY A 207 -16.54 -8.14 -5.70
N ASP A 208 -17.77 -8.63 -5.84
CA ASP A 208 -18.24 -9.82 -5.14
C ASP A 208 -17.67 -11.08 -5.81
N LEU A 209 -17.32 -12.07 -4.98
CA LEU A 209 -16.95 -13.42 -5.43
C LEU A 209 -18.18 -14.19 -5.94
#